data_AF-A0A149ZTZ1-F1
#
_entry.id   AF-A0A149ZTZ1-F1
#
_cell.length_a   1.000
_cell.length_b   1.000
_cell.length_c   1.000
_cell.angle_alpha   90.00
_cell.angle_beta   90.00
_cell.angle_gamma   90.00
#
_symmetry.space_group_name_H-M   'P 1'
#
loop_
_entity.id
_entity.type
_entity.pdbx_description
1 polymer ?
#
loop_
_entity_poly.entity_id
_entity_poly.type
_entity_poly.pdbx_seq_one_letter_code
_entity_poly.pdbx_strand_id
1 'polypeptide(L)'
;MVANRGEIAIRAFRAAYELGAGTVAVFPYEDRNSIHRLKADESYQIGEEGHPVRAYLSVDEIVSAAKQAGADAIYPGYGFLSENPDLAAACAEAGITFVGPSAEVLELTGNKARAIAAAKAAGLPVLASSEPSADVDELLAAAETMQFPLFVKAVAGGGGRGMRRVAEPAQLEESIEAAAREAESAFGDPTVFLEQAVVDPRHIEVQILADGQGNVIHLFERDCSLQRRHQKVIELAPAPNLSEELRAKICADAVAFHRIGPAGRGRRPPRRRRHRGGPGVRPHRRIHLRSTIETTTEGYEA
;
A
#
# COMPACT_ATOMS: atom_id res chain seq x y z
N MET A 1 17.97 5.64 -8.21
CA MET A 1 17.90 4.18 -8.41
C MET A 1 16.47 3.70 -8.32
N VAL A 2 16.09 2.69 -9.12
CA VAL A 2 14.78 2.04 -8.99
C VAL A 2 14.97 0.65 -8.38
N ALA A 3 14.40 0.44 -7.18
CA ALA A 3 14.46 -0.82 -6.45
C ALA A 3 13.31 -1.76 -6.88
N ASN A 4 13.23 -2.02 -8.18
CA ASN A 4 12.19 -2.86 -8.78
C ASN A 4 12.64 -3.35 -10.17
N ARG A 5 11.80 -4.12 -10.84
CA ARG A 5 12.09 -4.77 -12.13
C ARG A 5 10.99 -4.55 -13.16
N GLY A 6 11.26 -4.97 -14.39
CA GLY A 6 10.23 -5.08 -15.42
C GLY A 6 9.63 -3.73 -15.81
N GLU A 7 8.32 -3.69 -16.03
CA GLU A 7 7.64 -2.53 -16.60
C GLU A 7 7.70 -1.30 -15.70
N ILE A 8 7.52 -1.46 -14.38
CA ILE A 8 7.49 -0.34 -13.44
C ILE A 8 8.85 0.34 -13.31
N ALA A 9 9.93 -0.42 -13.43
CA ALA A 9 11.28 0.12 -13.48
C ALA A 9 11.47 0.99 -14.74
N ILE A 10 11.05 0.49 -15.90
CA ILE A 10 11.10 1.24 -17.17
C ILE A 10 10.24 2.51 -17.10
N ARG A 11 9.04 2.42 -16.53
CA ARG A 11 8.15 3.57 -16.33
C ARG A 11 8.78 4.66 -15.47
N ALA A 12 9.52 4.26 -14.43
CA ALA A 12 10.24 5.18 -13.56
C ALA A 12 11.46 5.79 -14.25
N PHE A 13 12.24 5.00 -15.00
CA PHE A 13 13.39 5.51 -15.77
C PHE A 13 12.96 6.55 -16.81
N ARG A 14 11.83 6.33 -17.51
CA ARG A 14 11.27 7.33 -18.44
C ARG A 14 11.00 8.67 -17.75
N ALA A 15 10.35 8.65 -16.58
CA ALA A 15 10.08 9.88 -15.83
C ALA A 15 11.37 10.55 -15.32
N ALA A 16 12.33 9.76 -14.83
CA ALA A 16 13.62 10.30 -14.37
C ALA A 16 14.40 10.95 -15.52
N TYR A 17 14.42 10.31 -16.70
CA TYR A 17 15.06 10.84 -17.90
C TYR A 17 14.44 12.17 -18.35
N GLU A 18 13.10 12.27 -18.38
CA GLU A 18 12.39 13.52 -18.70
C GLU A 18 12.72 14.67 -17.73
N LEU A 19 13.09 14.34 -16.49
CA LEU A 19 13.53 15.30 -15.47
C LEU A 19 15.04 15.59 -15.51
N GLY A 20 15.79 14.95 -16.41
CA GLY A 20 17.25 15.08 -16.53
C GLY A 20 18.04 14.39 -15.40
N ALA A 21 17.43 13.41 -14.71
CA ALA A 21 18.09 12.65 -13.66
C ALA A 21 18.78 11.40 -14.23
N GLY A 22 19.96 11.06 -13.70
CA GLY A 22 20.62 9.78 -13.97
C GLY A 22 19.85 8.61 -13.36
N THR A 23 19.92 7.46 -14.02
CA THR A 23 19.10 6.28 -13.71
C THR A 23 19.94 5.04 -13.43
N VAL A 24 19.55 4.32 -12.38
CA VAL A 24 20.25 3.12 -11.89
C VAL A 24 19.26 1.99 -11.75
N ALA A 25 19.54 0.85 -12.41
CA ALA A 25 18.82 -0.39 -12.26
C ALA A 25 19.53 -1.36 -11.31
N VAL A 26 18.77 -2.23 -10.66
CA VAL A 26 19.27 -3.39 -9.93
C VAL A 26 18.65 -4.66 -10.49
N PHE A 27 19.40 -5.76 -10.52
CA PHE A 27 18.91 -7.03 -11.05
C PHE A 27 19.62 -8.23 -10.40
N PRO A 28 18.95 -9.33 -10.08
CA PRO A 28 19.60 -10.60 -9.80
C PRO A 28 20.11 -11.25 -11.09
N TYR A 29 21.00 -12.22 -10.99
CA TYR A 29 21.59 -12.91 -12.14
C TYR A 29 20.53 -13.50 -13.10
N GLU A 30 19.42 -14.00 -12.58
CA GLU A 30 18.33 -14.58 -13.39
C GLU A 30 17.65 -13.53 -14.29
N ASP A 31 17.67 -12.26 -13.87
CA ASP A 31 17.11 -11.13 -14.62
C ASP A 31 18.15 -10.39 -15.46
N ARG A 32 19.36 -10.95 -15.64
CA ARG A 32 20.44 -10.31 -16.43
C ARG A 32 20.04 -9.92 -17.86
N ASN A 33 19.04 -10.60 -18.43
CA ASN A 33 18.51 -10.32 -19.77
C ASN A 33 17.22 -9.48 -19.75
N SER A 34 16.78 -9.00 -18.59
CA SER A 34 15.57 -8.21 -18.44
C SER A 34 15.73 -6.82 -19.08
N ILE A 35 14.71 -6.39 -19.81
CA ILE A 35 14.75 -5.12 -20.58
C ILE A 35 15.03 -3.92 -19.68
N HIS A 36 14.50 -3.90 -18.46
CA HIS A 36 14.64 -2.74 -17.56
C HIS A 36 16.11 -2.45 -17.23
N ARG A 37 16.97 -3.47 -17.15
CA ARG A 37 18.41 -3.32 -16.94
C ARG A 37 19.06 -2.46 -18.02
N LEU A 38 18.66 -2.67 -19.28
CA LEU A 38 19.18 -1.96 -20.45
C LEU A 38 18.54 -0.57 -20.66
N LYS A 39 17.57 -0.19 -19.82
CA LYS A 39 16.86 1.10 -19.91
C LYS A 39 17.35 2.12 -18.88
N ALA A 40 18.22 1.72 -17.96
CA ALA A 40 18.93 2.62 -17.05
C ALA A 40 20.30 3.00 -17.62
N ASP A 41 20.87 4.10 -17.14
CA ASP A 41 22.21 4.56 -17.51
C ASP A 41 23.30 3.63 -16.97
N GLU A 42 23.06 3.06 -15.79
CA GLU A 42 23.90 2.05 -15.15
C GLU A 42 23.07 0.96 -14.45
N SER A 43 23.67 -0.20 -14.22
CA SER A 43 22.99 -1.34 -13.60
C SER A 43 23.91 -2.16 -12.70
N TYR A 44 23.42 -2.56 -11.53
CA TYR A 44 24.16 -3.32 -10.53
C TYR A 44 23.49 -4.68 -10.27
N GLN A 45 24.29 -5.75 -10.26
CA GLN A 45 23.80 -7.06 -9.90
C GLN A 45 23.62 -7.13 -8.37
N ILE A 46 22.53 -7.72 -7.90
CA ILE A 46 22.19 -7.87 -6.48
C ILE A 46 21.89 -9.33 -6.11
N GLY A 47 22.14 -9.68 -4.85
CA GLY A 47 21.81 -10.98 -4.27
C GLY A 47 22.60 -12.17 -4.84
N GLU A 48 22.16 -13.36 -4.43
CA GLU A 48 22.80 -14.64 -4.75
C GLU A 48 22.09 -15.34 -5.93
N GLU A 49 22.88 -15.98 -6.81
CA GLU A 49 22.33 -16.80 -7.90
C GLU A 49 21.42 -17.91 -7.35
N GLY A 50 20.31 -18.18 -8.03
CA GLY A 50 19.28 -19.11 -7.63
C GLY A 50 18.18 -18.51 -6.74
N HIS A 51 18.32 -17.26 -6.29
CA HIS A 51 17.38 -16.61 -5.36
C HIS A 51 16.85 -15.24 -5.84
N PRO A 52 16.27 -15.14 -7.06
CA PRO A 52 15.95 -13.85 -7.68
C PRO A 52 14.92 -13.02 -6.91
N VAL A 53 13.87 -13.64 -6.37
CA VAL A 53 12.84 -12.90 -5.61
C VAL A 53 13.41 -12.39 -4.29
N ARG A 54 14.22 -13.20 -3.60
CA ARG A 54 14.88 -12.82 -2.34
C ARG A 54 15.79 -11.61 -2.54
N ALA A 55 16.49 -11.54 -3.66
CA ALA A 55 17.36 -10.40 -3.98
C ALA A 55 16.57 -9.08 -4.00
N TYR A 56 15.42 -9.03 -4.67
CA TYR A 56 14.56 -7.82 -4.70
C TYR A 56 13.88 -7.50 -3.36
N LEU A 57 13.82 -8.47 -2.44
CA LEU A 57 13.26 -8.30 -1.09
C LEU A 57 14.33 -7.98 -0.04
N SER A 58 15.60 -7.91 -0.41
CA SER A 58 16.69 -7.63 0.54
C SER A 58 16.93 -6.13 0.66
N VAL A 59 16.60 -5.56 1.83
CA VAL A 59 16.86 -4.14 2.14
C VAL A 59 18.35 -3.83 2.06
N ASP A 60 19.19 -4.72 2.59
CA ASP A 60 20.65 -4.54 2.63
C ASP A 60 21.25 -4.50 1.22
N GLU A 61 20.86 -5.44 0.35
CA GLU A 61 21.32 -5.49 -1.05
C GLU A 61 20.94 -4.20 -1.79
N ILE A 62 19.69 -3.76 -1.64
CA ILE A 62 19.18 -2.55 -2.29
C ILE A 62 19.93 -1.31 -1.80
N VAL A 63 20.07 -1.13 -0.49
CA VAL A 63 20.75 0.04 0.08
C VAL A 63 22.25 0.02 -0.25
N SER A 64 22.88 -1.16 -0.27
CA SER A 64 24.27 -1.34 -0.68
C SER A 64 24.48 -0.92 -2.14
N ALA A 65 23.64 -1.42 -3.06
CA ALA A 65 23.69 -1.07 -4.47
C ALA A 65 23.49 0.45 -4.68
N ALA A 66 22.55 1.07 -3.96
CA ALA A 66 22.34 2.52 -4.05
C ALA A 66 23.56 3.33 -3.56
N LYS A 67 24.21 2.88 -2.47
CA LYS A 67 25.45 3.50 -1.98
C LYS A 67 26.60 3.35 -2.97
N GLN A 68 26.75 2.16 -3.56
CA GLN A 68 27.79 1.89 -4.56
C GLN A 68 27.61 2.73 -5.83
N ALA A 69 26.36 2.90 -6.27
CA ALA A 69 25.97 3.75 -7.39
C ALA A 69 26.03 5.25 -7.08
N GLY A 70 26.14 5.64 -5.80
CA GLY A 70 26.04 7.04 -5.40
C GLY A 70 24.66 7.65 -5.64
N ALA A 71 23.59 6.84 -5.56
CA ALA A 71 22.24 7.29 -5.84
C ALA A 71 21.67 8.17 -4.71
N ASP A 72 21.16 9.36 -5.05
CA ASP A 72 20.53 10.29 -4.10
C ASP A 72 19.12 9.87 -3.65
N ALA A 73 18.47 9.01 -4.42
CA ALA A 73 17.11 8.57 -4.18
C ALA A 73 16.83 7.13 -4.66
N ILE A 74 15.93 6.45 -3.94
CA ILE A 74 15.38 5.13 -4.29
C ILE A 74 13.89 5.27 -4.55
N TYR A 75 13.44 4.88 -5.74
CA TYR A 75 12.03 4.66 -6.05
C TYR A 75 11.72 3.17 -6.02
N PRO A 76 10.81 2.70 -5.16
CA PRO A 76 10.59 1.26 -4.98
C PRO A 76 9.54 0.68 -5.94
N GLY A 77 8.85 1.50 -6.76
CA GLY A 77 7.80 1.01 -7.65
C GLY A 77 6.59 0.46 -6.88
N TYR A 78 6.21 -0.78 -7.20
CA TYR A 78 5.10 -1.49 -6.56
C TYR A 78 5.44 -2.95 -6.29
N GLY A 79 4.77 -3.56 -5.31
CA GLY A 79 5.18 -4.87 -4.80
C GLY A 79 6.58 -4.80 -4.16
N PHE A 80 7.22 -5.95 -3.96
CA PHE A 80 8.52 -6.07 -3.29
C PHE A 80 8.58 -5.23 -2.00
N LEU A 81 9.52 -4.27 -1.93
CA LEU A 81 9.78 -3.43 -0.78
C LEU A 81 9.03 -2.08 -0.82
N SER A 82 8.11 -1.87 -1.76
CA SER A 82 7.41 -0.57 -1.91
C SER A 82 6.57 -0.15 -0.70
N GLU A 83 6.12 -1.12 0.09
CA GLU A 83 5.36 -0.89 1.31
C GLU A 83 6.11 -1.35 2.57
N ASN A 84 7.38 -1.73 2.42
CA ASN A 84 8.20 -2.17 3.54
C ASN A 84 8.77 -0.95 4.29
N PRO A 85 8.44 -0.75 5.58
CA PRO A 85 8.92 0.40 6.35
C PRO A 85 10.43 0.37 6.60
N ASP A 86 11.04 -0.80 6.67
CA ASP A 86 12.48 -0.98 6.92
C ASP A 86 13.31 -0.40 5.77
N LEU A 87 12.88 -0.54 4.51
CA LEU A 87 13.56 0.09 3.38
C LEU A 87 13.53 1.62 3.51
N ALA A 88 12.39 2.19 3.88
CA ALA A 88 12.26 3.64 4.08
C ALA A 88 13.13 4.14 5.24
N ALA A 89 13.21 3.37 6.33
CA ALA A 89 14.08 3.65 7.47
C ALA A 89 15.56 3.57 7.09
N ALA A 90 15.98 2.48 6.44
CA ALA A 90 17.36 2.28 6.00
C ALA A 90 17.81 3.33 4.97
N CYS A 91 16.92 3.78 4.09
CA CYS A 91 17.17 4.92 3.21
C CYS A 91 17.48 6.19 4.03
N ALA A 92 16.67 6.50 5.04
CA ALA A 92 16.86 7.67 5.89
C ALA A 92 18.19 7.63 6.65
N GLU A 93 18.57 6.47 7.19
CA GLU A 93 19.86 6.25 7.86
C GLU A 93 21.05 6.40 6.90
N ALA A 94 20.90 5.91 5.67
CA ALA A 94 21.90 6.04 4.62
C ALA A 94 21.98 7.45 4.00
N GLY A 95 21.06 8.36 4.35
CA GLY A 95 20.97 9.69 3.74
C GLY A 95 20.43 9.68 2.31
N ILE A 96 19.75 8.61 1.90
CA ILE A 96 19.15 8.40 0.58
C ILE A 96 17.66 8.76 0.66
N THR A 97 17.14 9.48 -0.33
CA THR A 97 15.72 9.84 -0.35
C THR A 97 14.88 8.63 -0.78
N PHE A 98 14.02 8.14 0.11
CA PHE A 98 12.96 7.20 -0.28
C PHE A 98 11.84 7.96 -1.00
N VAL A 99 11.56 7.59 -2.25
CA VAL A 99 10.48 8.19 -3.07
C VAL A 99 9.17 7.47 -2.76
N GLY A 100 8.57 7.84 -1.64
CA GLY A 100 7.34 7.25 -1.11
C GLY A 100 7.03 7.84 0.27
N PRO A 101 5.97 7.37 0.95
CA PRO A 101 5.65 7.80 2.30
C PRO A 101 6.76 7.42 3.31
N SER A 102 6.78 8.07 4.47
CA SER A 102 7.74 7.75 5.53
C SER A 102 7.50 6.38 6.16
N ALA A 103 8.52 5.79 6.78
CA ALA A 103 8.42 4.51 7.50
C ALA A 103 7.23 4.47 8.49
N GLU A 104 7.05 5.52 9.31
CA GLU A 104 5.91 5.65 10.23
C GLU A 104 4.54 5.56 9.55
N VAL A 105 4.43 6.10 8.33
CA VAL A 105 3.19 6.04 7.55
C VAL A 105 3.00 4.64 6.99
N LEU A 106 4.06 4.03 6.46
CA LEU A 106 4.05 2.65 5.97
C LEU A 106 3.67 1.65 7.08
N GLU A 107 4.20 1.81 8.29
CA GLU A 107 3.85 1.00 9.46
C GLU A 107 2.37 1.14 9.85
N LEU A 108 1.83 2.36 9.78
CA LEU A 108 0.42 2.59 10.07
C LEU A 108 -0.47 1.93 9.02
N THR A 109 -0.16 2.13 7.73
CA THR A 109 -1.01 1.67 6.63
C THR A 109 -0.84 0.18 6.31
N GLY A 110 0.28 -0.43 6.68
CA GLY A 110 0.54 -1.86 6.51
C GLY A 110 -0.30 -2.75 7.43
N ASN A 111 -0.87 -2.18 8.51
CA ASN A 111 -1.77 -2.89 9.40
C ASN A 111 -3.23 -2.49 9.13
N LYS A 112 -4.01 -3.41 8.55
CA LYS A 112 -5.41 -3.17 8.17
C LYS A 112 -6.29 -2.72 9.34
N ALA A 113 -6.13 -3.31 10.52
CA ALA A 113 -6.91 -2.94 11.70
C ALA A 113 -6.60 -1.50 12.12
N ARG A 114 -5.31 -1.11 12.11
CA ARG A 114 -4.91 0.28 12.40
C ARG A 114 -5.40 1.26 11.33
N ALA A 115 -5.40 0.87 10.06
CA ALA A 115 -5.94 1.69 8.98
C ALA A 115 -7.46 1.92 9.13
N ILE A 116 -8.22 0.87 9.45
CA ILE A 116 -9.66 0.97 9.73
C ILE A 116 -9.92 1.85 10.96
N ALA A 117 -9.18 1.65 12.05
CA ALA A 117 -9.32 2.49 13.24
C ALA A 117 -9.00 3.97 12.95
N ALA A 118 -7.98 4.24 12.13
CA ALA A 118 -7.66 5.59 11.67
C ALA A 118 -8.79 6.18 10.81
N ALA A 119 -9.43 5.36 9.96
CA ALA A 119 -10.56 5.79 9.13
C ALA A 119 -11.82 6.04 9.97
N LYS A 120 -12.11 5.21 10.99
CA LYS A 120 -13.18 5.48 11.97
C LYS A 120 -12.92 6.80 12.70
N ALA A 121 -11.70 7.01 13.20
CA ALA A 121 -11.30 8.25 13.88
C ALA A 121 -11.37 9.49 12.97
N ALA A 122 -11.30 9.30 11.65
CA ALA A 122 -11.49 10.31 10.64
C ALA A 122 -12.94 10.77 10.46
N GLY A 123 -13.90 9.99 10.99
CA GLY A 123 -15.31 10.11 10.63
C GLY A 123 -15.64 9.54 9.25
N LEU A 124 -14.78 8.69 8.68
CA LEU A 124 -15.06 8.05 7.39
C LEU A 124 -15.96 6.85 7.58
N PRO A 125 -16.87 6.60 6.62
CA PRO A 125 -17.64 5.37 6.64
C PRO A 125 -16.71 4.18 6.46
N VAL A 126 -16.88 3.20 7.33
CA VAL A 126 -16.22 1.90 7.23
C VAL A 126 -17.27 0.82 7.44
N LEU A 127 -17.02 -0.38 6.92
CA LEU A 127 -17.88 -1.52 7.19
C LEU A 127 -17.95 -1.79 8.70
N ALA A 128 -19.14 -2.16 9.17
CA ALA A 128 -19.31 -2.61 10.54
C ALA A 128 -18.42 -3.84 10.78
N SER A 129 -17.65 -3.80 11.86
CA SER A 129 -16.70 -4.85 12.21
C SER A 129 -16.65 -5.05 13.71
N SER A 130 -16.43 -6.30 14.16
CA SER A 130 -16.08 -6.57 15.55
C SER A 130 -14.63 -6.18 15.83
N GLU A 131 -14.27 -6.10 17.11
CA GLU A 131 -12.87 -6.19 17.50
C GLU A 131 -12.34 -7.61 17.22
N PRO A 132 -11.03 -7.78 16.92
CA PRO A 132 -10.44 -9.09 16.77
C PRO A 132 -10.41 -9.85 18.10
N SER A 133 -10.74 -11.14 18.06
CA SER A 133 -10.65 -12.03 19.22
C SER A 133 -10.34 -13.46 18.80
N ALA A 134 -9.77 -14.22 19.73
CA ALA A 134 -9.67 -15.68 19.66
C ALA A 134 -10.81 -16.37 20.43
N ASP A 135 -11.63 -15.60 21.15
CA ASP A 135 -12.79 -16.09 21.90
C ASP A 135 -14.04 -16.05 21.01
N VAL A 136 -14.69 -17.21 20.86
CA VAL A 136 -15.90 -17.36 20.05
C VAL A 136 -17.08 -16.62 20.68
N ASP A 137 -17.20 -16.62 22.00
CA ASP A 137 -18.33 -16.00 22.71
C ASP A 137 -18.31 -14.47 22.57
N GLU A 138 -17.12 -13.87 22.61
CA GLU A 138 -16.95 -12.42 22.37
C GLU A 138 -17.39 -12.02 20.96
N LEU A 139 -17.07 -12.85 19.96
CA LEU A 139 -17.43 -12.60 18.56
C LEU A 139 -18.92 -12.83 18.31
N LEU A 140 -19.53 -13.84 18.94
CA LEU A 140 -20.97 -14.07 18.88
C LEU A 140 -21.74 -12.90 19.51
N ALA A 141 -21.30 -12.40 20.66
CA ALA A 141 -21.88 -11.23 21.30
C ALA A 141 -21.75 -9.97 20.43
N ALA A 142 -20.61 -9.77 19.78
CA ALA A 142 -20.43 -8.66 18.85
C ALA A 142 -21.39 -8.74 17.64
N ALA A 143 -21.64 -9.96 17.15
CA ALA A 143 -22.50 -10.20 16.00
C ALA A 143 -23.98 -9.88 16.23
N GLU A 144 -24.46 -9.85 17.48
CA GLU A 144 -25.87 -9.53 17.80
C GLU A 144 -26.30 -8.15 17.28
N THR A 145 -25.35 -7.22 17.18
CA THR A 145 -25.58 -5.86 16.69
C THR A 145 -25.28 -5.68 15.20
N MET A 146 -24.80 -6.73 14.53
CA MET A 146 -24.39 -6.70 13.13
C MET A 146 -25.49 -7.25 12.21
N GLN A 147 -25.51 -6.77 10.97
CA GLN A 147 -26.43 -7.30 9.96
C GLN A 147 -25.73 -8.31 9.06
N PHE A 148 -26.38 -9.44 8.84
CA PHE A 148 -25.91 -10.49 7.95
C PHE A 148 -26.17 -10.15 6.47
N PRO A 149 -25.39 -10.70 5.52
CA PRO A 149 -24.31 -11.67 5.72
C PRO A 149 -23.06 -11.06 6.37
N LEU A 150 -22.24 -11.89 7.02
CA LEU A 150 -20.96 -11.51 7.62
C LEU A 150 -19.79 -12.23 6.94
N PHE A 151 -18.60 -11.65 7.01
CA PHE A 151 -17.34 -12.34 6.79
C PHE A 151 -16.67 -12.60 8.13
N VAL A 152 -16.21 -13.83 8.34
CA VAL A 152 -15.20 -14.15 9.35
C VAL A 152 -13.84 -14.04 8.67
N LYS A 153 -12.92 -13.25 9.22
CA LYS A 153 -11.59 -12.98 8.63
C LYS A 153 -10.49 -13.17 9.67
N ALA A 154 -9.44 -13.90 9.31
CA ALA A 154 -8.22 -14.01 10.12
C ALA A 154 -7.43 -12.69 10.14
N VAL A 155 -6.89 -12.32 11.31
CA VAL A 155 -6.03 -11.12 11.45
C VAL A 155 -4.74 -11.27 10.68
N ALA A 156 -4.09 -12.44 10.78
CA ALA A 156 -2.84 -12.75 10.09
C ALA A 156 -3.05 -13.20 8.61
N GLY A 157 -4.28 -13.21 8.10
CA GLY A 157 -4.63 -13.74 6.78
C GLY A 157 -4.28 -12.83 5.60
N GLY A 158 -3.78 -13.43 4.51
CA GLY A 158 -3.48 -12.74 3.24
C GLY A 158 -3.87 -13.57 2.01
N GLY A 159 -4.19 -12.90 0.90
CA GLY A 159 -4.48 -13.56 -0.39
C GLY A 159 -5.79 -14.37 -0.44
N GLY A 160 -6.76 -14.07 0.42
CA GLY A 160 -8.08 -14.74 0.44
C GLY A 160 -8.15 -16.05 1.24
N ARG A 161 -7.08 -16.41 1.98
CA ARG A 161 -7.06 -17.55 2.91
C ARG A 161 -7.52 -17.11 4.31
N GLY A 162 -8.22 -17.98 5.04
CA GLY A 162 -8.77 -17.64 6.37
C GLY A 162 -9.92 -16.63 6.32
N MET A 163 -10.71 -16.60 5.24
CA MET A 163 -11.91 -15.78 5.11
C MET A 163 -13.12 -16.63 4.73
N ARG A 164 -14.25 -16.46 5.44
CA ARG A 164 -15.48 -17.24 5.22
C ARG A 164 -16.70 -16.32 5.21
N ARG A 165 -17.57 -16.45 4.21
CA ARG A 165 -18.87 -15.76 4.19
C ARG A 165 -19.90 -16.59 4.96
N VAL A 166 -20.57 -15.94 5.89
CA VAL A 166 -21.63 -16.51 6.74
C VAL A 166 -22.93 -15.81 6.37
N ALA A 167 -23.91 -16.57 5.90
CA ALA A 167 -25.17 -16.00 5.42
C ALA A 167 -26.14 -15.71 6.56
N GLU A 168 -26.14 -16.55 7.60
CA GLU A 168 -27.14 -16.53 8.68
C GLU A 168 -26.50 -16.77 10.05
N PRO A 169 -27.07 -16.23 11.15
CA PRO A 169 -26.53 -16.37 12.50
C PRO A 169 -26.23 -17.80 12.94
N ALA A 170 -27.09 -18.77 12.55
CA ALA A 170 -26.95 -20.17 12.92
C ALA A 170 -25.66 -20.84 12.40
N GLN A 171 -24.99 -20.24 11.42
CA GLN A 171 -23.75 -20.75 10.82
C GLN A 171 -22.50 -20.08 11.40
N LEU A 172 -22.67 -19.06 12.25
CA LEU A 172 -21.59 -18.16 12.64
C LEU A 172 -20.55 -18.86 13.54
N GLU A 173 -21.01 -19.55 14.58
CA GLU A 173 -20.15 -20.24 15.56
C GLU A 173 -19.18 -21.21 14.86
N GLU A 174 -19.73 -22.16 14.07
CA GLU A 174 -18.93 -23.12 13.31
C GLU A 174 -17.94 -22.43 12.34
N SER A 175 -18.37 -21.32 11.73
CA SER A 175 -17.53 -20.55 10.80
C SER A 175 -16.37 -19.84 11.50
N ILE A 176 -16.59 -19.31 12.71
CA ILE A 176 -15.56 -18.71 13.56
C ILE A 176 -14.52 -19.77 13.93
N GLU A 177 -14.95 -20.90 14.49
CA GLU A 177 -14.05 -21.98 14.90
C GLU A 177 -13.24 -22.55 13.73
N ALA A 178 -13.86 -22.70 12.56
CA ALA A 178 -13.17 -23.19 11.37
C ALA A 178 -12.13 -22.18 10.87
N ALA A 179 -12.44 -20.89 10.85
CA ALA A 179 -11.51 -19.85 10.43
C ALA A 179 -10.34 -19.71 11.41
N ALA A 180 -10.60 -19.73 12.72
CA ALA A 180 -9.56 -19.64 13.75
C ALA A 180 -8.58 -20.82 13.68
N ARG A 181 -9.08 -22.06 13.50
CA ARG A 181 -8.22 -23.25 13.31
C ARG A 181 -7.37 -23.18 12.05
N GLU A 182 -7.93 -22.68 10.95
CA GLU A 182 -7.18 -22.48 9.71
C GLU A 182 -6.09 -21.41 9.88
N ALA A 183 -6.41 -20.31 10.57
CA ALA A 183 -5.49 -19.23 10.86
C ALA A 183 -4.32 -19.71 11.74
N GLU A 184 -4.62 -20.44 12.82
CA GLU A 184 -3.61 -21.06 13.68
C GLU A 184 -2.69 -21.99 12.89
N SER A 185 -3.26 -22.92 12.11
CA SER A 185 -2.47 -23.88 11.35
C SER A 185 -1.60 -23.23 10.27
N ALA A 186 -2.06 -22.14 9.66
CA ALA A 186 -1.37 -21.50 8.54
C ALA A 186 -0.40 -20.40 8.99
N PHE A 187 -0.71 -19.71 10.09
CA PHE A 187 -0.05 -18.48 10.50
C PHE A 187 0.36 -18.45 11.99
N GLY A 188 -0.03 -19.44 12.79
CA GLY A 188 0.27 -19.51 14.23
C GLY A 188 -0.44 -18.46 15.08
N ASP A 189 -1.54 -17.90 14.57
CA ASP A 189 -2.38 -16.93 15.25
C ASP A 189 -3.85 -17.27 14.97
N PRO A 190 -4.65 -17.65 16.00
CA PRO A 190 -6.04 -18.04 15.82
C PRO A 190 -6.99 -16.84 15.76
N THR A 191 -6.49 -15.61 15.91
CA THR A 191 -7.32 -14.41 16.04
C THR A 191 -8.09 -14.12 14.76
N VAL A 192 -9.41 -13.96 14.88
CA VAL A 192 -10.31 -13.57 13.79
C VAL A 192 -11.14 -12.36 14.17
N PHE A 193 -11.78 -11.74 13.18
CA PHE A 193 -12.76 -10.68 13.38
C PHE A 193 -13.95 -10.86 12.42
N LEU A 194 -15.08 -10.27 12.79
CA LEU A 194 -16.28 -10.21 11.96
C LEU A 194 -16.29 -8.90 11.20
N GLU A 195 -16.68 -8.93 9.93
CA GLU A 195 -16.94 -7.73 9.13
C GLU A 195 -18.21 -7.95 8.33
N GLN A 196 -19.03 -6.91 8.19
CA GLN A 196 -20.24 -7.00 7.38
C GLN A 196 -19.89 -7.38 5.94
N ALA A 197 -20.51 -8.46 5.44
CA ALA A 197 -20.28 -8.92 4.09
C ALA A 197 -21.10 -8.12 3.11
N VAL A 198 -20.42 -7.72 2.05
CA VAL A 198 -20.98 -6.90 1.00
C VAL A 198 -21.19 -7.78 -0.22
N VAL A 199 -22.39 -7.73 -0.78
CA VAL A 199 -22.82 -8.60 -1.89
C VAL A 199 -22.70 -7.82 -3.19
N ASP A 200 -21.94 -8.37 -4.13
CA ASP A 200 -21.64 -7.77 -5.44
C ASP A 200 -21.04 -6.34 -5.35
N PRO A 201 -20.02 -6.11 -4.50
CA PRO A 201 -19.42 -4.80 -4.33
C PRO A 201 -18.77 -4.27 -5.60
N ARG A 202 -18.86 -2.96 -5.79
CA ARG A 202 -17.92 -2.23 -6.64
C ARG A 202 -16.67 -1.88 -5.84
N HIS A 203 -15.52 -2.22 -6.40
CA HIS A 203 -14.22 -1.84 -5.85
C HIS A 203 -13.81 -0.50 -6.46
N ILE A 204 -14.01 0.58 -5.73
CA ILE A 204 -13.61 1.93 -6.14
C ILE A 204 -12.37 2.35 -5.36
N GLU A 205 -11.47 3.08 -6.00
CA GLU A 205 -10.28 3.59 -5.34
C GLU A 205 -9.99 5.02 -5.77
N VAL A 206 -9.55 5.85 -4.82
CA VAL A 206 -9.23 7.25 -5.09
C VAL A 206 -7.72 7.43 -5.15
N GLN A 207 -7.25 8.07 -6.21
CA GLN A 207 -5.85 8.42 -6.36
C GLN A 207 -5.54 9.69 -5.57
N ILE A 208 -4.63 9.62 -4.60
CA ILE A 208 -4.14 10.80 -3.88
C ILE A 208 -2.72 11.17 -4.33
N LEU A 209 -2.47 12.48 -4.38
CA LEU A 209 -1.14 13.07 -4.53
C LEU A 209 -0.92 14.10 -3.43
N ALA A 210 0.20 14.00 -2.73
CA ALA A 210 0.56 14.92 -1.66
C ALA A 210 2.01 15.41 -1.78
N ASP A 211 2.26 16.63 -1.30
CA ASP A 211 3.59 17.20 -1.22
C ASP A 211 4.11 17.29 0.23
N GLY A 212 5.39 17.59 0.38
CA GLY A 212 6.01 17.78 1.70
C GLY A 212 5.60 19.06 2.43
N GLN A 213 4.64 19.84 1.91
CA GLN A 213 4.13 21.08 2.51
C GLN A 213 2.72 20.92 3.08
N GLY A 214 2.14 19.72 2.98
CA GLY A 214 0.78 19.43 3.45
C GLY A 214 -0.30 19.72 2.41
N ASN A 215 0.06 20.02 1.15
CA ASN A 215 -0.91 20.08 0.07
C ASN A 215 -1.30 18.65 -0.33
N VAL A 216 -2.60 18.42 -0.48
CA VAL A 216 -3.19 17.13 -0.83
C VAL A 216 -4.26 17.36 -1.89
N ILE A 217 -4.18 16.63 -2.99
CA ILE A 217 -5.21 16.59 -4.03
C ILE A 217 -5.60 15.15 -4.32
N HIS A 218 -6.79 14.96 -4.88
CA HIS A 218 -7.16 13.71 -5.53
C HIS A 218 -7.02 13.85 -7.06
N LEU A 219 -6.78 12.74 -7.74
CA LEU A 219 -6.79 12.63 -9.20
C LEU A 219 -7.95 11.71 -9.61
N PHE A 220 -9.13 12.02 -9.06
CA PHE A 220 -10.37 11.25 -9.21
C PHE A 220 -10.23 9.78 -8.74
N GLU A 221 -11.25 9.01 -9.05
CA GLU A 221 -11.43 7.61 -8.71
C GLU A 221 -11.17 6.68 -9.91
N ARG A 222 -10.96 5.40 -9.60
CA ARG A 222 -10.95 4.29 -10.55
C ARG A 222 -11.92 3.21 -10.13
N ASP A 223 -12.51 2.55 -11.11
CA ASP A 223 -13.28 1.32 -10.91
C ASP A 223 -12.40 0.11 -11.20
N CYS A 224 -12.18 -0.70 -10.18
CA CYS A 224 -11.37 -1.92 -10.21
C CYS A 224 -12.22 -3.16 -9.91
N SER A 225 -13.53 -3.10 -10.14
CA SER A 225 -14.49 -4.17 -9.80
C SER A 225 -14.33 -5.42 -10.67
N LEU A 226 -13.76 -5.28 -11.88
CA LEU A 226 -13.51 -6.42 -12.77
C LEU A 226 -12.30 -7.21 -12.29
N GLN A 227 -12.58 -8.22 -11.46
CA GLN A 227 -11.59 -9.05 -10.79
C GLN A 227 -11.77 -10.53 -11.12
N ARG A 228 -10.68 -11.29 -11.06
CA ARG A 228 -10.69 -12.75 -11.09
C ARG A 228 -9.94 -13.26 -9.87
N ARG A 229 -10.61 -14.05 -9.01
CA ARG A 229 -10.04 -14.55 -7.74
C ARG A 229 -9.44 -13.41 -6.88
N HIS A 230 -10.19 -12.32 -6.72
CA HIS A 230 -9.80 -11.13 -5.95
C HIS A 230 -8.55 -10.39 -6.47
N GLN A 231 -8.17 -10.60 -7.74
CA GLN A 231 -7.11 -9.85 -8.40
C GLN A 231 -7.70 -8.97 -9.50
N LYS A 232 -7.30 -7.70 -9.54
CA LYS A 232 -7.72 -6.71 -10.55
C LYS A 232 -7.30 -7.20 -11.95
N VAL A 233 -8.23 -7.18 -12.91
CA VAL A 233 -8.00 -7.60 -14.30
C VAL A 233 -8.18 -6.42 -15.26
N ILE A 234 -9.25 -5.64 -15.06
CA ILE A 234 -9.54 -4.44 -15.84
C ILE A 234 -9.86 -3.30 -14.87
N GLU A 235 -9.30 -2.13 -15.15
CA GLU A 235 -9.47 -0.91 -14.37
C GLU A 235 -9.95 0.21 -15.29
N LEU A 236 -10.94 0.99 -14.85
CA LEU A 236 -11.54 2.10 -15.61
C LEU A 236 -11.41 3.41 -14.83
N ALA A 237 -11.20 4.52 -15.55
CA ALA A 237 -11.11 5.86 -14.96
C ALA A 237 -11.75 6.92 -15.88
N PRO A 238 -12.66 7.78 -15.38
CA PRO A 238 -13.32 7.70 -14.07
C PRO A 238 -14.22 6.46 -13.96
N ALA A 239 -14.76 6.18 -12.77
CA ALA A 239 -15.66 5.05 -12.57
C ALA A 239 -16.97 5.27 -13.35
N PRO A 240 -17.39 4.34 -14.24
CA PRO A 240 -18.62 4.48 -14.99
C PRO A 240 -19.84 4.43 -14.05
N ASN A 241 -20.94 5.10 -14.41
CA ASN A 241 -22.20 5.05 -13.67
C ASN A 241 -22.08 5.43 -12.18
N LEU A 242 -21.10 6.25 -11.80
CA LEU A 242 -21.00 6.86 -10.48
C LEU A 242 -21.58 8.28 -10.56
N SER A 243 -22.53 8.62 -9.68
CA SER A 243 -23.09 9.98 -9.64
C SER A 243 -22.01 11.00 -9.29
N GLU A 244 -22.15 12.24 -9.77
CA GLU A 244 -21.18 13.30 -9.48
C GLU A 244 -21.10 13.60 -7.98
N GLU A 245 -22.24 13.54 -7.29
CA GLU A 245 -22.34 13.73 -5.83
C GLU A 245 -21.55 12.65 -5.08
N LEU A 246 -21.76 11.37 -5.41
CA LEU A 246 -21.04 10.27 -4.78
C LEU A 246 -19.54 10.34 -5.10
N ARG A 247 -19.17 10.65 -6.35
CA ARG A 247 -17.77 10.88 -6.75
C ARG A 247 -17.12 11.97 -5.92
N ALA A 248 -17.78 13.11 -5.77
CA ALA A 248 -17.27 14.22 -4.99
C ALA A 248 -17.08 13.82 -3.52
N LYS A 249 -18.04 13.08 -2.96
CA LYS A 249 -17.99 12.57 -1.59
C LYS A 249 -16.80 11.63 -1.37
N ILE A 250 -16.66 10.55 -2.16
CA ILE A 250 -15.54 9.59 -1.99
C ILE A 250 -14.17 10.26 -2.17
N CYS A 251 -14.07 11.22 -3.10
CA CYS A 251 -12.83 11.95 -3.34
C CYS A 251 -12.47 12.88 -2.18
N ALA A 252 -13.46 13.61 -1.65
CA ALA A 252 -13.27 14.48 -0.49
C ALA A 252 -12.86 13.68 0.76
N ASP A 253 -13.50 12.55 0.98
CA ASP A 253 -13.25 11.65 2.10
C ASP A 253 -11.84 11.03 2.03
N ALA A 254 -11.38 10.63 0.84
CA ALA A 254 -10.01 10.17 0.63
C ALA A 254 -8.96 11.28 0.91
N VAL A 255 -9.23 12.53 0.51
CA VAL A 255 -8.37 13.67 0.86
C VAL A 255 -8.36 13.93 2.36
N ALA A 256 -9.52 13.84 3.03
CA ALA A 256 -9.63 14.00 4.46
C ALA A 256 -8.82 12.93 5.22
N PHE A 257 -8.93 11.67 4.80
CA PHE A 257 -8.17 10.55 5.38
C PHE A 257 -6.66 10.79 5.34
N HIS A 258 -6.14 11.27 4.22
CA HIS A 258 -4.71 11.53 4.08
C HIS A 258 -4.23 12.64 5.04
N ARG A 259 -5.04 13.68 5.25
CA ARG A 259 -4.67 14.85 6.08
C ARG A 259 -4.54 14.52 7.57
N ILE A 260 -5.35 13.62 8.08
CA ILE A 260 -5.34 13.23 9.51
C ILE A 260 -4.28 12.16 9.82
N GLY A 261 -3.86 11.40 8.80
CA GLY A 261 -2.80 10.40 8.93
C GLY A 261 -1.46 11.05 9.29
N PRO A 262 -0.46 10.27 9.76
CA PRO A 262 0.88 10.77 10.09
C PRO A 262 1.55 11.49 8.90
N ALA A 263 1.14 11.16 7.68
CA ALA A 263 1.59 11.82 6.44
C ALA A 263 1.15 13.30 6.35
N GLY A 264 -0.06 13.62 6.80
CA GLY A 264 -0.62 14.98 6.80
C GLY A 264 -0.17 15.83 7.98
N ARG A 265 0.36 15.22 9.05
CA ARG A 265 1.00 15.94 10.16
C ARG A 265 2.36 16.45 9.72
N GLY A 266 2.36 17.63 9.08
CA GLY A 266 3.51 18.26 8.43
C GLY A 266 4.85 18.02 9.13
N ARG A 267 5.72 17.22 8.50
CA ARG A 267 7.11 17.06 8.94
C ARG A 267 7.92 18.29 8.55
N ARG A 268 8.65 18.84 9.51
CA ARG A 268 9.68 19.87 9.26
C ARG A 268 10.66 19.35 8.19
N PRO A 269 11.04 20.18 7.21
CA PRO A 269 12.03 19.76 6.20
C PRO A 269 13.34 19.35 6.87
N PRO A 270 14.03 18.30 6.38
CA PRO A 270 15.31 17.88 6.95
C PRO A 270 16.30 19.05 6.93
N ARG A 271 17.09 19.17 8.01
CA ARG A 271 18.11 20.22 8.16
C ARG A 271 19.06 20.17 6.95
N ARG A 272 19.13 21.27 6.21
CA ARG A 272 20.03 21.46 5.07
C ARG A 272 21.48 21.22 5.52
N ARG A 273 22.11 20.12 5.11
CA ARG A 273 23.58 20.06 5.07
C ARG A 273 24.01 20.90 3.87
N ARG A 274 24.71 22.01 4.15
CA ARG A 274 25.38 22.82 3.12
C ARG A 274 26.51 21.98 2.54
N HIS A 275 26.31 21.37 1.38
CA HIS A 275 27.44 21.00 0.54
C HIS A 275 28.07 22.29 0.00
N ARG A 276 29.37 22.47 0.29
CA ARG A 276 30.20 23.52 -0.31
C ARG A 276 30.60 23.05 -1.71
N GLY A 277 30.27 23.84 -2.74
CA GLY A 277 30.91 23.81 -4.06
C GLY A 277 30.05 23.23 -5.19
N GLY A 278 29.66 24.08 -6.15
CA GLY A 278 29.04 23.70 -7.43
C GLY A 278 27.82 24.58 -7.79
N PRO A 279 27.72 25.13 -9.02
CA PRO A 279 26.68 26.09 -9.36
C PRO A 279 25.32 25.39 -9.58
N GLY A 280 24.30 25.82 -8.82
CA GLY A 280 22.92 25.85 -9.32
C GLY A 280 22.09 24.57 -9.31
N VAL A 281 22.07 23.78 -8.24
CA VAL A 281 20.99 22.79 -8.04
C VAL A 281 19.79 23.50 -7.40
N ARG A 282 18.71 23.67 -8.17
CA ARG A 282 17.42 24.19 -7.66
C ARG A 282 16.85 23.21 -6.62
N PRO A 283 16.19 23.68 -5.55
CA PRO A 283 15.62 22.80 -4.53
C PRO A 283 14.53 21.90 -5.14
N HIS A 284 14.74 20.58 -5.08
CA HIS A 284 13.73 19.60 -5.47
C HIS A 284 12.49 19.73 -4.59
N ARG A 285 11.36 20.08 -5.21
CA ARG A 285 10.03 19.96 -4.59
C ARG A 285 9.73 18.47 -4.45
N ARG A 286 9.50 18.00 -3.22
CA ARG A 286 9.23 16.59 -2.93
C ARG A 286 7.77 16.29 -3.21
N ILE A 287 7.52 15.49 -4.24
CA ILE A 287 6.22 14.90 -4.55
C ILE A 287 6.24 13.48 -3.99
N HIS A 288 5.27 13.13 -3.15
CA HIS A 288 5.09 11.75 -2.69
C HIS A 288 4.08 11.07 -3.60
N LEU A 289 4.56 10.20 -4.49
CA LEU A 289 3.73 9.41 -5.39
C LEU A 289 3.42 8.06 -4.74
N ARG A 290 2.20 7.98 -4.19
CA ARG A 290 1.37 6.80 -3.87
C ARG A 290 0.79 6.91 -2.46
N SER A 291 -0.49 7.24 -2.41
CA SER A 291 -1.43 6.53 -1.56
C SER A 291 -2.69 6.34 -2.41
N THR A 292 -2.97 5.09 -2.80
CA THR A 292 -4.31 4.72 -3.26
C THR A 292 -5.10 4.43 -2.00
N ILE A 293 -6.21 5.13 -1.80
CA ILE A 293 -7.16 4.78 -0.74
C ILE A 293 -8.23 3.94 -1.43
N GLU A 294 -8.26 2.65 -1.12
CA GLU A 294 -9.31 1.74 -1.58
C GLU A 294 -10.56 1.95 -0.72
N THR A 295 -11.70 2.21 -1.35
CA THR A 295 -13.00 2.43 -0.69
C THR A 295 -14.08 1.71 -1.48
N THR A 296 -14.79 0.76 -0.86
CA THR A 296 -15.98 0.17 -1.49
C THR A 296 -17.09 1.21 -1.55
N THR A 297 -17.88 1.22 -2.63
CA THR A 297 -19.02 2.16 -2.71
C THR A 297 -20.05 1.91 -1.62
N GLU A 298 -20.19 0.70 -1.06
CA GLU A 298 -21.20 0.48 0.00
C GLU A 298 -20.91 1.15 1.34
N GLY A 299 -19.69 1.62 1.61
CA GLY A 299 -19.48 2.52 2.77
C GLY A 299 -20.23 3.86 2.59
N TYR A 300 -20.53 4.21 1.35
CA TYR A 300 -21.20 5.42 0.96
C TYR A 300 -22.55 5.00 0.39
N GLU A 301 -23.56 4.88 1.25
CA GLU A 301 -24.93 4.53 0.83
C GLU A 301 -25.29 5.25 -0.48
N ALA A 302 -25.69 4.47 -1.49
CA ALA A 302 -26.07 4.95 -2.81
C ALA A 302 -27.50 5.48 -2.83
#